data_AF-A0A7U7EKH7-F1
#
_entry.id   AF-A0A7U7EKH7-F1
#
_cell.length_a   1.000
_cell.length_b   1.000
_cell.length_c   1.000
_cell.angle_alpha   90.00
_cell.angle_beta   90.00
_cell.angle_gamma   90.00
#
_symmetry.space_group_name_H-M   'P 1'
#
loop_
_entity.id
_entity.type
_entity.pdbx_description
1 polymer ?
#
loop_
_entity_poly.entity_id
_entity_poly.type
_entity_poly.pdbx_seq_one_letter_code
_entity_poly.pdbx_strand_id
1 'polypeptide(L)'
;MSTTQREISDEDIAGMVEDLKQWPSVAHDNGEYELAVMPFITIYFTYDPAHYLEASLTMIEVHESFERLLGHPYKIATHPDSERPHPYGSKRLGDLREWARKTRKDETFMFNFSDEKNYRSSPTHAGYFWRRSEQRDDSICYSYVQFYYRWQWWLDNQDTWRRFVLDTVERLKPEQVYSGFAMANPLEFGMRSEVTVWDRALAPHFYGLDTDYPFGMMLTPDLPSGVRPPTWGFFLSDIWREKLSLDREAVRAALPDPRIRIDDLGCGQWIELGPRPELYPVEEGVPELPALLNRLLRPLRHPRLGLLGFGEWDGDPNVRFNLADSQRWLARFDDDSDWPTPQIRGHMPGAPLVEPMASHVSNGEPCPRTGWWITAAKSDARHRFEQGEVMPSIPSDDAHGFTVWQWDTDQREPALVPQEPAREAGSGQPAPRAGLWLKSGEPSVRCRVAEGEPLPLVQGQATRWYWTEQAPSGARVTSGQPCPYPGVWHCEDIPIGPQTFMHGVPMPRVEGRDVTWILVRGI
;
A
#
# COMPACT_ATOMS: atom_id res chain seq x y z
N MET A 1 1.14 26.69 -6.73
CA MET A 1 0.67 27.36 -7.96
C MET A 1 -0.70 26.79 -8.26
N SER A 2 -1.73 27.56 -8.63
CA SER A 2 -3.01 26.98 -9.08
C SER A 2 -2.89 26.77 -10.58
N THR A 3 -2.59 25.54 -10.99
CA THR A 3 -2.58 25.14 -12.40
C THR A 3 -4.02 24.83 -12.80
N THR A 4 -4.64 25.70 -13.60
CA THR A 4 -5.96 25.46 -14.22
C THR A 4 -5.88 24.60 -15.49
N GLN A 5 -4.68 24.11 -15.81
CA GLN A 5 -4.37 23.33 -17.00
C GLN A 5 -3.64 22.05 -16.60
N ARG A 6 -3.88 20.97 -17.37
CA ARG A 6 -3.18 19.70 -17.23
C ARG A 6 -1.71 19.91 -17.60
N GLU A 7 -0.81 19.54 -16.71
CA GLU A 7 0.63 19.75 -16.82
C GLU A 7 1.27 18.82 -17.85
N ILE A 8 0.79 17.57 -17.92
CA ILE A 8 1.40 16.51 -18.72
C ILE A 8 0.32 15.84 -19.59
N SER A 9 0.58 15.68 -20.88
CA SER A 9 -0.31 14.94 -21.78
C SER A 9 -0.08 13.43 -21.72
N ASP A 10 -1.05 12.64 -22.20
CA ASP A 10 -0.89 11.19 -22.28
C ASP A 10 0.21 10.77 -23.28
N GLU A 11 0.50 11.62 -24.28
CA GLU A 11 1.60 11.42 -25.24
C GLU A 11 2.96 11.64 -24.59
N ASP A 12 3.09 12.67 -23.73
CA ASP A 12 4.32 12.95 -22.97
C ASP A 12 4.66 11.80 -22.02
N ILE A 13 3.66 11.27 -21.31
CA ILE A 13 3.81 10.11 -20.43
C ILE A 13 4.26 8.89 -21.23
N ALA A 14 3.58 8.60 -22.35
CA ALA A 14 3.91 7.45 -23.19
C ALA A 14 5.34 7.54 -23.75
N GLY A 15 5.75 8.73 -24.21
CA GLY A 15 7.11 8.98 -24.70
C GLY A 15 8.16 8.74 -23.61
N MET A 16 7.97 9.33 -22.43
CA MET A 16 8.92 9.15 -21.32
C MET A 16 8.97 7.70 -20.83
N VAL A 17 7.85 6.98 -20.82
CA VAL A 17 7.81 5.55 -20.48
C VAL A 17 8.64 4.73 -21.47
N GLU A 18 8.50 4.94 -22.77
CA GLU A 18 9.27 4.20 -23.78
C GLU A 18 10.77 4.52 -23.73
N ASP A 19 11.12 5.77 -23.44
CA ASP A 19 12.51 6.17 -23.25
C ASP A 19 13.12 5.55 -21.98
N LEU A 20 12.37 5.54 -20.87
CA LEU A 20 12.84 4.99 -19.59
C LEU A 20 13.08 3.48 -19.62
N LYS A 21 12.35 2.73 -20.47
CA LYS A 21 12.61 1.30 -20.72
C LYS A 21 13.96 1.06 -21.40
N GLN A 22 14.39 2.00 -22.24
CA GLN A 22 15.68 1.92 -22.94
C GLN A 22 16.83 2.47 -22.09
N TRP A 23 16.56 3.54 -21.33
CA TRP A 23 17.55 4.24 -20.55
C TRP A 23 16.91 4.80 -19.26
N PRO A 24 17.31 4.36 -18.06
CA PRO A 24 16.59 4.65 -16.82
C PRO A 24 16.80 6.08 -16.28
N SER A 25 17.43 6.95 -17.06
CA SER A 25 17.75 8.33 -16.69
C SER A 25 17.43 9.29 -17.83
N VAL A 26 16.14 9.58 -17.97
CA VAL A 26 15.57 10.40 -19.04
C VAL A 26 14.98 11.67 -18.44
N ALA A 27 15.14 12.78 -19.16
CA ALA A 27 14.54 14.07 -18.86
C ALA A 27 13.41 14.37 -19.84
N HIS A 28 12.34 14.97 -19.33
CA HIS A 28 11.26 15.55 -20.12
C HIS A 28 11.37 17.08 -20.07
N ASP A 29 11.34 17.71 -21.23
CA ASP A 29 11.38 19.17 -21.38
C ASP A 29 9.96 19.74 -21.30
N ASN A 30 9.69 20.50 -20.23
CA ASN A 30 8.41 21.20 -20.01
C ASN A 30 8.45 22.64 -20.55
N GLY A 31 9.45 22.98 -21.37
CA GLY A 31 9.69 24.29 -21.97
C GLY A 31 10.47 25.25 -21.06
N GLU A 32 9.95 25.53 -19.86
CA GLU A 32 10.62 26.43 -18.90
C GLU A 32 11.59 25.71 -17.96
N TYR A 33 11.45 24.39 -17.82
CA TYR A 33 12.24 23.55 -16.94
C TYR A 33 12.22 22.09 -17.43
N GLU A 34 13.24 21.33 -17.06
CA GLU A 34 13.32 19.90 -17.36
C GLU A 34 13.09 19.10 -16.07
N LEU A 35 12.30 18.03 -16.13
CA LEU A 35 12.13 17.08 -15.04
C LEU A 35 12.67 15.72 -15.47
N ALA A 36 13.45 15.07 -14.60
CA ALA A 36 14.19 13.87 -14.97
C ALA A 36 14.10 12.78 -13.91
N VAL A 37 14.08 11.53 -14.34
CA VAL A 37 14.39 10.38 -13.48
C VAL A 37 15.90 10.27 -13.36
N MET A 38 16.40 10.21 -12.13
CA MET A 38 17.84 10.08 -11.84
C MET A 38 18.06 9.03 -10.76
N PRO A 39 19.23 8.37 -10.77
CA PRO A 39 19.61 7.57 -9.62
C PRO A 39 19.86 8.49 -8.43
N PHE A 40 19.44 8.02 -7.26
CA PHE A 40 19.55 8.77 -6.01
C PHE A 40 20.10 7.88 -4.88
N ILE A 41 20.53 8.53 -3.80
CA ILE A 41 20.65 7.90 -2.49
C ILE A 41 20.26 8.91 -1.43
N THR A 42 19.45 8.48 -0.45
CA THR A 42 19.08 9.28 0.71
C THR A 42 19.37 8.54 1.99
N ILE A 43 20.07 9.23 2.88
CA ILE A 43 20.61 8.74 4.14
C ILE A 43 19.89 9.47 5.27
N TYR A 44 19.06 8.74 6.03
CA TYR A 44 18.26 9.26 7.13
C TYR A 44 18.88 8.88 8.48
N PHE A 45 19.18 9.87 9.32
CA PHE A 45 19.91 9.67 10.56
C PHE A 45 19.38 10.53 11.71
N THR A 46 19.62 10.05 12.92
CA THR A 46 19.50 10.84 14.15
C THR A 46 20.89 11.26 14.63
N TYR A 47 20.94 12.24 15.52
CA TYR A 47 22.18 12.65 16.16
C TYR A 47 21.89 13.03 17.62
N ASP A 48 22.89 12.89 18.48
CA ASP A 48 22.82 13.38 19.86
C ASP A 48 22.84 14.92 19.84
N PRO A 49 21.82 15.62 20.37
CA PRO A 49 21.80 17.07 20.42
C PRO A 49 22.98 17.71 21.13
N ALA A 50 23.66 16.99 22.04
CA ALA A 50 24.91 17.46 22.65
C ALA A 50 26.07 17.56 21.63
N HIS A 51 26.00 16.78 20.55
CA HIS A 51 27.00 16.67 19.49
C HIS A 51 26.49 17.26 18.14
N TYR A 52 25.54 18.21 18.19
CA TYR A 52 24.92 18.79 16.98
C TYR A 52 25.92 19.42 15.98
N LEU A 53 27.00 20.04 16.49
CA LEU A 53 28.05 20.62 15.64
C LEU A 53 28.84 19.54 14.91
N GLU A 54 29.14 18.43 15.57
CA GLU A 54 29.83 17.29 14.94
C GLU A 54 29.00 16.73 13.80
N ALA A 55 27.70 16.52 14.01
CA ALA A 55 26.78 16.08 12.95
C ALA A 55 26.80 17.03 11.73
N SER A 56 26.76 18.34 11.96
CA SER A 56 26.86 19.34 10.88
C SER A 56 28.20 19.29 10.13
N LEU A 57 29.32 19.13 10.85
CA LEU A 57 30.64 19.04 10.23
C LEU A 57 30.78 17.76 9.42
N THR A 58 30.27 16.63 9.92
CA THR A 58 30.24 15.37 9.18
C THR A 58 29.43 15.48 7.89
N MET A 59 28.28 16.17 7.91
CA MET A 59 27.51 16.45 6.67
C MET A 59 28.33 17.23 5.64
N ILE A 60 29.10 18.24 6.08
CA ILE A 60 29.99 19.03 5.20
C ILE A 60 31.11 18.15 4.63
N GLU A 61 31.72 17.28 5.44
CA GLU A 61 32.77 16.38 4.98
C GLU A 61 32.27 15.33 3.97
N VAL A 62 31.06 14.82 4.19
CA VAL A 62 30.37 13.91 3.26
C VAL A 62 30.08 14.63 1.94
N HIS A 63 29.58 15.87 2.00
CA HIS A 63 29.41 16.73 0.83
C HIS A 63 30.72 16.90 0.03
N GLU A 64 31.79 17.39 0.68
CA GLU A 64 33.07 17.66 0.04
C GLU A 64 33.72 16.40 -0.53
N SER A 65 33.47 15.24 0.09
CA SER A 65 33.94 13.96 -0.42
C SER A 65 33.18 13.57 -1.68
N PHE A 66 31.86 13.70 -1.70
CA PHE A 66 31.06 13.43 -2.89
C PHE A 66 31.39 14.39 -4.04
N GLU A 67 31.49 15.69 -3.76
CA GLU A 67 31.80 16.70 -4.76
C GLU A 67 33.14 16.43 -5.46
N ARG A 68 34.17 16.03 -4.69
CA ARG A 68 35.48 15.66 -5.25
C ARG A 68 35.40 14.46 -6.19
N LEU A 69 34.55 13.47 -5.89
CA LEU A 69 34.35 12.30 -6.76
C LEU A 69 33.74 12.67 -8.11
N LEU A 70 32.92 13.73 -8.13
CA LEU A 70 32.26 14.25 -9.31
C LEU A 70 33.09 15.28 -10.10
N GLY A 71 34.24 15.70 -9.56
CA GLY A 71 35.06 16.74 -10.18
C GLY A 71 34.47 18.15 -10.06
N HIS A 72 33.80 18.46 -8.95
CA HIS A 72 33.22 19.79 -8.66
C HIS A 72 32.16 20.26 -9.68
N PRO A 73 31.00 19.58 -9.75
CA PRO A 73 30.01 19.81 -10.81
C PRO A 73 29.05 20.98 -10.55
N TYR A 74 29.00 21.49 -9.33
CA TYR A 74 27.91 22.37 -8.89
C TYR A 74 27.97 23.77 -9.51
N LYS A 75 26.80 24.29 -9.89
CA LYS A 75 26.63 25.63 -10.47
C LYS A 75 25.88 26.57 -9.53
N ILE A 76 24.98 26.03 -8.71
CA ILE A 76 24.16 26.77 -7.75
C ILE A 76 24.28 26.13 -6.36
N ALA A 77 24.27 26.96 -5.33
CA ALA A 77 24.11 26.56 -3.94
C ALA A 77 23.10 27.46 -3.22
N THR A 78 22.49 26.97 -2.14
CA THR A 78 21.62 27.78 -1.27
C THR A 78 22.40 28.42 -0.14
N HIS A 79 22.02 29.64 0.22
CA HIS A 79 22.53 30.30 1.42
C HIS A 79 22.01 29.61 2.69
N PRO A 80 22.84 29.19 3.66
CA PRO A 80 22.38 28.36 4.80
C PRO A 80 21.31 28.97 5.72
N ASP A 81 21.27 30.31 5.81
CA ASP A 81 20.23 31.03 6.57
C ASP A 81 19.01 31.43 5.71
N SER A 82 19.20 32.23 4.64
CA SER A 82 18.07 32.70 3.82
C SER A 82 17.48 31.67 2.85
N GLU A 83 18.13 30.51 2.68
CA GLU A 83 17.80 29.43 1.74
C GLU A 83 17.79 29.84 0.24
N ARG A 84 18.15 31.09 -0.06
CA ARG A 84 18.11 31.62 -1.43
C ARG A 84 19.21 31.02 -2.30
N PRO A 85 18.92 30.68 -3.57
CA PRO A 85 19.92 30.17 -4.50
C PRO A 85 20.89 31.28 -4.93
N HIS A 86 22.17 30.93 -4.99
CA HIS A 86 23.26 31.77 -5.49
C HIS A 86 24.22 30.95 -6.36
N PRO A 87 24.95 31.60 -7.29
CA PRO A 87 26.04 30.95 -8.01
C PRO A 87 27.02 30.29 -7.05
N TYR A 88 27.41 29.05 -7.34
CA TYR A 88 28.39 28.32 -6.56
C TYR A 88 29.71 29.10 -6.46
N GLY A 89 30.30 29.17 -5.27
CA GLY A 89 31.48 30.00 -4.97
C GLY A 89 31.19 31.50 -4.74
N SER A 90 29.92 31.94 -4.78
CA SER A 90 29.54 33.31 -4.43
C SER A 90 29.92 33.66 -3.00
N LYS A 91 30.48 34.88 -2.79
CA LYS A 91 30.77 35.42 -1.45
C LYS A 91 29.55 35.49 -0.53
N ARG A 92 28.34 35.51 -1.09
CA ARG A 92 27.09 35.50 -0.31
C ARG A 92 26.89 34.18 0.43
N LEU A 93 27.41 33.07 -0.08
CA LEU A 93 27.25 31.75 0.54
C LEU A 93 28.06 31.63 1.84
N GLY A 94 29.19 32.33 1.94
CA GLY A 94 30.09 32.24 3.10
C GLY A 94 30.78 30.87 3.21
N ASP A 95 31.41 30.61 4.36
CA ASP A 95 32.02 29.32 4.67
C ASP A 95 31.03 28.43 5.46
N LEU A 96 30.82 27.19 5.00
CA LEU A 96 29.85 26.28 5.60
C LEU A 96 30.21 25.91 7.05
N ARG A 97 31.50 25.81 7.39
CA ARG A 97 31.92 25.47 8.76
C ARG A 97 31.72 26.66 9.70
N GLU A 98 31.85 27.89 9.22
CA GLU A 98 31.43 29.07 9.97
C GLU A 98 29.92 29.09 10.21
N TRP A 99 29.11 28.75 9.19
CA TRP A 99 27.66 28.61 9.36
C TRP A 99 27.30 27.52 10.37
N ALA A 100 27.89 26.33 10.26
CA ALA A 100 27.67 25.23 11.20
C ALA A 100 27.94 25.62 12.67
N ARG A 101 28.97 26.44 12.92
CA ARG A 101 29.28 26.96 14.27
C ARG A 101 28.30 28.04 14.76
N LYS A 102 27.68 28.77 13.83
CA LYS A 102 26.70 29.83 14.16
C LYS A 102 25.31 29.26 14.41
N THR A 103 24.91 28.22 13.66
CA THR A 103 23.59 27.61 13.75
C THR A 103 23.44 26.80 15.03
N ARG A 104 22.55 27.22 15.91
CA ARG A 104 22.33 26.61 17.23
C ARG A 104 21.64 25.25 17.12
N LYS A 105 21.62 24.47 18.20
CA LYS A 105 20.99 23.13 18.23
C LYS A 105 19.46 23.18 18.07
N ASP A 106 18.82 24.28 18.47
CA ASP A 106 17.39 24.57 18.32
C ASP A 106 17.04 25.16 16.94
N GLU A 107 18.04 25.30 16.07
CA GLU A 107 17.90 25.77 14.70
C GLU A 107 18.23 24.64 13.72
N THR A 108 17.50 24.64 12.60
CA THR A 108 17.79 23.77 11.47
C THR A 108 19.08 24.24 10.80
N PHE A 109 19.95 23.30 10.43
CA PHE A 109 21.11 23.59 9.58
C PHE A 109 20.91 22.94 8.22
N MET A 110 20.81 23.74 7.17
CA MET A 110 20.62 23.23 5.81
C MET A 110 21.50 23.95 4.80
N PHE A 111 21.87 23.23 3.75
CA PHE A 111 22.63 23.77 2.63
C PHE A 111 22.50 22.79 1.45
N ASN A 112 22.26 23.29 0.24
CA ASN A 112 21.91 22.46 -0.90
C ASN A 112 22.69 22.90 -2.15
N PHE A 113 22.97 21.96 -3.04
CA PHE A 113 23.72 22.18 -4.28
C PHE A 113 23.04 21.53 -5.47
N SER A 114 23.17 22.17 -6.63
CA SER A 114 22.71 21.64 -7.91
C SER A 114 23.72 21.98 -9.01
N ASP A 115 23.91 21.05 -9.94
CA ASP A 115 24.66 21.28 -11.18
C ASP A 115 23.82 21.99 -12.26
N GLU A 116 22.57 22.34 -11.97
CA GLU A 116 21.70 23.09 -12.88
C GLU A 116 21.77 24.60 -12.66
N LYS A 117 21.82 25.36 -13.77
CA LYS A 117 21.70 26.82 -13.71
C LYS A 117 20.25 27.23 -13.48
N ASN A 118 19.33 26.53 -14.15
CA ASN A 118 17.91 26.66 -13.91
C ASN A 118 17.57 25.79 -12.70
N TYR A 119 17.52 26.41 -11.53
CA TYR A 119 17.27 25.68 -10.27
C TYR A 119 15.83 25.15 -10.16
N ARG A 120 14.97 25.38 -11.17
CA ARG A 120 13.66 24.72 -11.38
C ARG A 120 13.76 23.38 -12.09
N SER A 121 14.89 23.06 -12.70
CA SER A 121 15.10 21.79 -13.41
C SER A 121 15.69 20.72 -12.51
N SER A 122 15.39 19.47 -12.81
CA SER A 122 15.97 18.31 -12.14
C SER A 122 17.49 18.29 -12.34
N PRO A 123 18.28 18.12 -11.26
CA PRO A 123 19.73 18.05 -11.38
C PRO A 123 20.20 16.74 -11.99
N THR A 124 21.35 16.77 -12.69
CA THR A 124 22.08 15.52 -12.98
C THR A 124 23.03 15.15 -11.85
N HIS A 125 23.47 16.14 -11.06
CA HIS A 125 24.19 15.96 -9.80
C HIS A 125 23.71 16.98 -8.78
N ALA A 126 23.36 16.50 -7.59
CA ALA A 126 22.95 17.37 -6.48
C ALA A 126 23.32 16.77 -5.14
N GLY A 127 23.35 17.63 -4.14
CA GLY A 127 23.50 17.25 -2.74
C GLY A 127 22.61 18.12 -1.87
N TYR A 128 21.64 17.52 -1.18
CA TYR A 128 20.72 18.22 -0.29
C TYR A 128 20.94 17.77 1.15
N PHE A 129 21.12 18.73 2.05
CA PHE A 129 21.59 18.47 3.40
C PHE A 129 20.72 19.20 4.39
N TRP A 130 20.17 18.46 5.35
CA TRP A 130 19.29 19.01 6.36
C TRP A 130 19.49 18.31 7.70
N ARG A 131 19.97 19.08 8.69
CA ARG A 131 20.00 18.70 10.09
C ARG A 131 18.79 19.31 10.77
N ARG A 132 17.96 18.47 11.37
CA ARG A 132 16.79 18.92 12.13
C ARG A 132 17.16 19.87 13.27
N SER A 133 16.18 20.59 13.78
CA SER A 133 16.31 21.29 15.06
C SER A 133 15.87 20.39 16.22
N GLU A 134 16.38 20.66 17.43
CA GLU A 134 15.95 19.99 18.67
C GLU A 134 14.67 20.61 19.26
N GLN A 135 13.80 21.25 18.47
CA GLN A 135 12.60 21.86 19.03
C GLN A 135 11.75 20.82 19.78
N ARG A 136 11.16 21.27 20.90
CA ARG A 136 10.46 20.48 21.94
C ARG A 136 9.21 19.71 21.49
N ASP A 137 8.95 19.65 20.19
CA ASP A 137 7.80 18.92 19.67
C ASP A 137 8.12 17.42 19.68
N ASP A 138 7.14 16.60 20.06
CA ASP A 138 7.31 15.15 20.24
C ASP A 138 7.52 14.40 18.89
N SER A 139 7.68 15.13 17.77
CA SER A 139 7.92 14.57 16.45
C SER A 139 9.40 14.17 16.27
N ILE A 140 9.63 12.86 16.20
CA ILE A 140 10.93 12.27 15.90
C ILE A 140 11.05 12.25 14.38
N CYS A 141 11.41 13.34 13.72
CA CYS A 141 11.80 13.30 12.30
C CYS A 141 13.32 13.05 12.15
N TYR A 142 13.73 12.46 11.03
CA TYR A 142 15.15 12.24 10.73
C TYR A 142 15.82 13.48 10.15
N SER A 143 17.10 13.68 10.48
CA SER A 143 18.00 14.47 9.61
C SER A 143 18.31 13.68 8.35
N TYR A 144 18.67 14.36 7.26
CA TYR A 144 18.99 13.66 6.01
C TYR A 144 20.13 14.28 5.21
N VAL A 145 20.75 13.41 4.42
CA VAL A 145 21.59 13.77 3.27
C VAL A 145 21.05 13.03 2.05
N GLN A 146 20.77 13.76 0.97
CA GLN A 146 20.34 13.20 -0.32
C GLN A 146 21.32 13.57 -1.42
N PHE A 147 21.60 12.62 -2.30
CA PHE A 147 22.40 12.83 -3.50
C PHE A 147 21.66 12.35 -4.74
N TYR A 148 21.77 13.14 -5.81
CA TYR A 148 21.51 12.70 -7.18
C TYR A 148 22.83 12.68 -7.94
N TYR A 149 22.96 11.76 -8.89
CA TYR A 149 24.16 11.62 -9.72
C TYR A 149 23.82 11.11 -11.10
N ARG A 150 24.69 11.38 -12.09
CA ARG A 150 24.44 10.97 -13.47
C ARG A 150 24.54 9.46 -13.60
N TRP A 151 23.59 8.84 -14.28
CA TRP A 151 23.57 7.40 -14.49
C TRP A 151 24.84 6.88 -15.19
N GLN A 152 25.28 7.55 -16.26
CA GLN A 152 26.54 7.20 -16.94
C GLN A 152 27.75 7.30 -15.99
N TRP A 153 27.81 8.32 -15.14
CA TRP A 153 28.90 8.44 -14.17
C TRP A 153 28.88 7.26 -13.19
N TRP A 154 27.70 6.83 -12.73
CA TRP A 154 27.59 5.66 -11.86
C TRP A 154 28.07 4.38 -12.55
N LEU A 155 27.67 4.16 -13.82
CA LEU A 155 28.12 3.01 -14.61
C LEU A 155 29.65 2.91 -14.68
N ASP A 156 30.32 4.06 -14.82
CA ASP A 156 31.77 4.17 -14.92
C ASP A 156 32.48 4.12 -13.54
N ASN A 157 31.76 4.30 -12.43
CA ASN A 157 32.35 4.55 -11.10
C ASN A 157 31.74 3.72 -9.95
N GLN A 158 31.09 2.58 -10.24
CA GLN A 158 30.34 1.78 -9.26
C GLN A 158 31.10 1.50 -7.95
N ASP A 159 32.36 1.03 -8.04
CA ASP A 159 33.16 0.71 -6.85
C ASP A 159 33.57 1.94 -6.04
N THR A 160 33.77 3.07 -6.71
CA THR A 160 34.07 4.35 -6.07
C THR A 160 32.85 4.90 -5.36
N TRP A 161 31.69 4.87 -6.04
CA TRP A 161 30.40 5.24 -5.46
C TRP A 161 30.08 4.37 -4.23
N ARG A 162 30.24 3.06 -4.35
CA ARG A 162 29.96 2.13 -3.25
C ARG A 162 30.85 2.38 -2.03
N ARG A 163 32.16 2.55 -2.22
CA ARG A 163 33.07 2.91 -1.12
C ARG A 163 32.65 4.20 -0.43
N PHE A 164 32.21 5.20 -1.20
CA PHE A 164 31.66 6.43 -0.65
C PHE A 164 30.40 6.20 0.18
N VAL A 165 29.46 5.37 -0.30
CA VAL A 165 28.23 5.04 0.44
C VAL A 165 28.58 4.36 1.77
N LEU A 166 29.41 3.32 1.76
CA LEU A 166 29.77 2.57 2.97
C LEU A 166 30.51 3.45 3.99
N ASP A 167 31.46 4.28 3.54
CA ASP A 167 32.15 5.27 4.40
C ASP A 167 31.16 6.29 4.99
N THR A 168 30.20 6.76 4.19
CA THR A 168 29.18 7.71 4.66
C THR A 168 28.26 7.07 5.71
N VAL A 169 27.88 5.81 5.54
CA VAL A 169 27.08 5.06 6.52
C VAL A 169 27.85 4.90 7.84
N GLU A 170 29.14 4.56 7.81
CA GLU A 170 29.96 4.45 9.03
C GLU A 170 30.12 5.78 9.78
N ARG A 171 30.20 6.89 9.04
CA ARG A 171 30.33 8.24 9.62
C ARG A 171 29.02 8.75 10.22
N LEU A 172 27.92 8.65 9.48
CA LEU A 172 26.62 9.21 9.88
C LEU A 172 25.80 8.27 10.76
N LYS A 173 26.11 6.97 10.75
CA LYS A 173 25.36 5.91 11.46
C LYS A 173 23.84 6.03 11.25
N PRO A 174 23.38 6.06 9.98
CA PRO A 174 21.98 6.26 9.68
C PRO A 174 21.12 5.12 10.20
N GLU A 175 19.85 5.42 10.46
CA GLU A 175 18.87 4.39 10.80
C GLU A 175 18.27 3.75 9.55
N GLN A 176 18.12 4.52 8.47
CA GLN A 176 17.57 4.04 7.19
C GLN A 176 18.30 4.71 6.02
N VAL A 177 18.60 3.95 4.97
CA VAL A 177 19.15 4.46 3.71
C VAL A 177 18.43 3.81 2.54
N TYR A 178 18.11 4.61 1.53
CA TYR A 178 17.42 4.16 0.32
C TYR A 178 18.15 4.66 -0.92
N SER A 179 18.30 3.79 -1.91
CA SER A 179 18.91 4.09 -3.20
C SER A 179 18.21 3.33 -4.32
N GLY A 180 18.11 3.97 -5.48
CA GLY A 180 17.40 3.47 -6.65
C GLY A 180 17.23 4.60 -7.66
N PHE A 181 16.12 4.60 -8.40
CA PHE A 181 15.73 5.70 -9.27
C PHE A 181 14.52 6.43 -8.70
N ALA A 182 14.52 7.76 -8.81
CA ALA A 182 13.39 8.61 -8.45
C ALA A 182 13.32 9.78 -9.43
N MET A 183 12.17 10.43 -9.51
CA MET A 183 12.15 11.78 -10.09
C MET A 183 13.06 12.69 -9.26
N ALA A 184 14.06 13.29 -9.89
CA ALA A 184 15.02 14.14 -9.22
C ALA A 184 14.38 15.47 -8.85
N ASN A 185 14.29 15.74 -7.55
CA ASN A 185 13.69 16.98 -7.08
C ASN A 185 14.58 18.17 -7.48
N PRO A 186 14.03 19.18 -8.19
CA PRO A 186 14.73 20.44 -8.42
C PRO A 186 15.09 21.13 -7.11
N LEU A 187 16.07 22.03 -7.17
CA LEU A 187 16.50 22.81 -6.00
C LEU A 187 15.39 23.78 -5.54
N GLU A 188 14.57 24.29 -6.45
CA GLU A 188 13.37 25.07 -6.10
C GLU A 188 12.31 24.18 -5.45
N PHE A 189 12.13 24.35 -4.14
CA PHE A 189 11.17 23.57 -3.34
C PHE A 189 9.76 23.51 -3.93
N GLY A 190 9.27 24.62 -4.53
CA GLY A 190 7.94 24.69 -5.14
C GLY A 190 7.74 23.74 -6.33
N MET A 191 8.81 23.32 -7.00
CA MET A 191 8.74 22.39 -8.13
C MET A 191 8.32 20.98 -7.73
N ARG A 192 8.33 20.65 -6.43
CA ARG A 192 7.81 19.37 -5.96
C ARG A 192 6.34 19.14 -6.36
N SER A 193 5.54 20.20 -6.50
CA SER A 193 4.17 20.13 -7.03
C SER A 193 4.10 19.42 -8.39
N GLU A 194 5.10 19.65 -9.23
CA GLU A 194 5.15 19.20 -10.63
C GLU A 194 5.76 17.80 -10.67
N VAL A 195 6.81 17.59 -9.88
CA VAL A 195 7.42 16.28 -9.67
C VAL A 195 6.41 15.24 -9.17
N THR A 196 5.47 15.61 -8.28
CA THR A 196 4.48 14.64 -7.77
C THR A 196 3.45 14.21 -8.82
N VAL A 197 3.21 15.01 -9.86
CA VAL A 197 2.37 14.62 -10.99
C VAL A 197 3.08 13.53 -11.80
N TRP A 198 4.37 13.74 -12.10
CA TRP A 198 5.22 12.74 -12.76
C TRP A 198 5.38 11.46 -11.94
N ASP A 199 5.62 11.55 -10.63
CA ASP A 199 5.70 10.39 -9.73
C ASP A 199 4.44 9.52 -9.89
N ARG A 200 3.25 10.15 -9.87
CA ARG A 200 1.97 9.43 -9.99
C ARG A 200 1.71 8.90 -11.40
N ALA A 201 2.11 9.64 -12.42
CA ALA A 201 1.95 9.24 -13.82
C ALA A 201 2.81 8.02 -14.18
N LEU A 202 4.05 7.97 -13.66
CA LEU A 202 5.02 6.91 -13.99
C LEU A 202 4.90 5.67 -13.09
N ALA A 203 4.41 5.78 -11.85
CA ALA A 203 4.33 4.66 -10.92
C ALA A 203 3.52 3.43 -11.40
N PRO A 204 2.47 3.57 -12.25
CA PRO A 204 1.80 2.41 -12.87
C PRO A 204 2.62 1.71 -13.95
N HIS A 205 3.77 2.25 -14.35
CA HIS A 205 4.61 1.70 -15.42
C HIS A 205 5.93 1.10 -14.90
N PHE A 206 6.38 1.50 -13.70
CA PHE A 206 7.70 1.09 -13.18
C PHE A 206 7.64 0.76 -11.69
N TYR A 207 7.86 -0.49 -11.31
CA TYR A 207 7.90 -0.90 -9.90
C TYR A 207 9.12 -0.34 -9.14
N GLY A 208 10.23 -0.12 -9.86
CA GLY A 208 11.51 0.34 -9.34
C GLY A 208 11.65 1.85 -9.20
N LEU A 209 10.65 2.62 -9.68
CA LEU A 209 10.57 4.04 -9.36
C LEU A 209 10.33 4.19 -7.85
N ASP A 210 11.07 5.08 -7.22
CA ASP A 210 10.96 5.39 -5.80
C ASP A 210 10.35 6.78 -5.63
N THR A 211 9.53 6.96 -4.59
CA THR A 211 9.01 8.26 -4.22
C THR A 211 9.87 8.88 -3.12
N ASP A 212 11.12 9.16 -3.47
CA ASP A 212 12.05 9.71 -2.49
C ASP A 212 11.86 11.23 -2.34
N TYR A 213 11.23 11.61 -1.23
CA TYR A 213 10.94 13.00 -0.88
C TYR A 213 11.17 13.25 0.62
N PRO A 214 12.40 13.55 1.05
CA PRO A 214 12.76 13.63 2.46
C PRO A 214 11.90 14.57 3.30
N PHE A 215 11.46 15.70 2.74
CA PHE A 215 10.57 16.63 3.44
C PHE A 215 9.19 16.02 3.72
N GLY A 216 8.61 15.29 2.76
CA GLY A 216 7.32 14.59 2.98
C GLY A 216 7.44 13.49 4.03
N MET A 217 8.61 12.86 4.13
CA MET A 217 8.92 11.84 5.14
C MET A 217 9.02 12.37 6.58
N MET A 218 8.89 13.70 6.79
CA MET A 218 8.81 14.33 8.11
C MET A 218 7.36 14.51 8.60
N LEU A 219 6.36 14.31 7.73
CA LEU A 219 4.96 14.50 8.06
C LEU A 219 4.38 13.22 8.68
N THR A 220 3.65 13.33 9.78
CA THR A 220 3.09 12.17 10.49
C THR A 220 2.09 11.39 9.62
N PRO A 221 2.23 10.04 9.53
CA PRO A 221 3.28 9.22 10.12
C PRO A 221 4.60 9.38 9.35
N ASP A 222 5.63 9.80 10.09
CA ASP A 222 6.97 10.09 9.60
C ASP A 222 7.78 8.80 9.39
N LEU A 223 8.94 8.91 8.76
CA LEU A 223 9.77 7.74 8.45
C LEU A 223 10.28 6.97 9.69
N PRO A 224 10.48 7.58 10.88
CA PRO A 224 10.74 6.82 12.10
C PRO A 224 9.61 5.88 12.54
N SER A 225 8.39 6.10 12.04
CA SER A 225 7.24 5.23 12.30
C SER A 225 7.34 3.85 11.59
N GLY A 226 8.17 3.70 10.56
CA GLY A 226 8.39 2.43 9.87
C GLY A 226 9.23 2.55 8.59
N VAL A 227 9.68 1.42 8.07
CA VAL A 227 10.44 1.40 6.81
C VAL A 227 9.51 1.53 5.61
N ARG A 228 10.01 2.07 4.50
CA ARG A 228 9.36 1.99 3.18
C ARG A 228 9.99 0.87 2.32
N PRO A 229 9.26 0.29 1.35
CA PRO A 229 9.79 -0.77 0.48
C PRO A 229 10.96 -0.26 -0.38
N PRO A 230 12.16 -0.86 -0.28
CA PRO A 230 13.30 -0.48 -1.11
C PRO A 230 13.15 -0.96 -2.57
N THR A 231 13.78 -0.27 -3.51
CA THR A 231 13.81 -0.64 -4.93
C THR A 231 15.15 -1.23 -5.38
N TRP A 232 16.27 -0.82 -4.78
CA TRP A 232 17.59 -1.39 -5.03
C TRP A 232 18.48 -1.41 -3.79
N GLY A 233 19.23 -0.33 -3.52
CA GLY A 233 20.18 -0.25 -2.41
C GLY A 233 19.47 0.14 -1.11
N PHE A 234 19.69 -0.63 -0.05
CA PHE A 234 19.03 -0.42 1.24
C PHE A 234 19.98 -0.66 2.41
N PHE A 235 19.92 0.21 3.42
CA PHE A 235 20.61 -0.04 4.69
C PHE A 235 19.62 -0.49 5.76
N LEU A 236 19.78 -1.74 6.21
CA LEU A 236 19.09 -2.27 7.37
C LEU A 236 19.96 -2.03 8.61
N SER A 237 19.70 -0.94 9.33
CA SER A 237 20.40 -0.69 10.59
C SER A 237 20.08 -1.75 11.64
N ASP A 238 20.96 -1.93 12.62
CA ASP A 238 20.72 -2.86 13.72
C ASP A 238 19.46 -2.50 14.51
N ILE A 239 19.13 -1.20 14.62
CA ILE A 239 17.89 -0.70 15.26
C ILE A 239 16.64 -1.29 14.60
N TRP A 240 16.61 -1.38 13.26
CA TRP A 240 15.48 -1.94 12.53
C TRP A 240 15.55 -3.47 12.43
N ARG A 241 16.75 -4.04 12.28
CA ARG A 241 16.96 -5.50 12.29
C ARG A 241 16.48 -6.14 13.59
N GLU A 242 16.80 -5.54 14.74
CA GLU A 242 16.43 -6.07 16.05
C GLU A 242 14.90 -6.12 16.24
N LYS A 243 14.13 -5.22 15.63
CA LYS A 243 12.67 -5.27 15.62
C LYS A 243 12.10 -6.49 14.87
N LEU A 244 12.87 -7.08 13.94
CA LEU A 244 12.54 -8.35 13.30
C LEU A 244 12.89 -9.57 14.15
N SER A 245 13.60 -9.39 15.27
CA SER A 245 14.16 -10.49 16.08
C SER A 245 15.09 -11.41 15.27
N LEU A 246 15.82 -10.86 14.30
CA LEU A 246 16.78 -11.58 13.46
C LEU A 246 18.20 -11.14 13.78
N ASP A 247 19.17 -12.06 13.72
CA ASP A 247 20.58 -11.71 13.64
C ASP A 247 21.02 -11.45 12.18
N ARG A 248 22.25 -10.98 12.00
CA ARG A 248 22.79 -10.61 10.69
C ARG A 248 22.94 -11.82 9.75
N GLU A 249 23.20 -13.01 10.29
CA GLU A 249 23.28 -14.26 9.50
C GLU A 249 21.88 -14.72 9.08
N ALA A 250 20.87 -14.56 9.93
CA ALA A 250 19.48 -14.85 9.61
C ALA A 250 18.94 -13.94 8.50
N VAL A 251 19.36 -12.66 8.46
CA VAL A 251 19.07 -11.76 7.33
C VAL A 251 19.68 -12.31 6.03
N ARG A 252 20.96 -12.74 6.05
CA ARG A 252 21.60 -13.37 4.88
C ARG A 252 20.87 -14.64 4.44
N ALA A 253 20.50 -15.50 5.40
CA ALA A 253 19.77 -16.73 5.13
C ALA A 253 18.37 -16.48 4.54
N ALA A 254 17.72 -15.39 4.91
CA ALA A 254 16.43 -14.96 4.36
C ALA A 254 16.54 -14.39 2.93
N LEU A 255 17.74 -13.98 2.50
CA LEU A 255 18.02 -13.40 1.19
C LEU A 255 19.07 -14.24 0.42
N PRO A 256 18.77 -15.52 0.09
CA PRO A 256 19.77 -16.47 -0.42
C PRO A 256 20.15 -16.27 -1.89
N ASP A 257 19.50 -15.34 -2.61
CA ASP A 257 19.73 -15.14 -4.04
C ASP A 257 21.17 -14.64 -4.29
N PRO A 258 21.96 -15.30 -5.15
CA PRO A 258 23.37 -14.96 -5.36
C PRO A 258 23.58 -13.59 -6.03
N ARG A 259 22.54 -12.98 -6.60
CA ARG A 259 22.58 -11.60 -7.12
C ARG A 259 22.55 -10.57 -6.00
N ILE A 260 22.06 -10.93 -4.81
CA ILE A 260 22.00 -10.03 -3.67
C ILE A 260 23.37 -9.96 -3.00
N ARG A 261 23.86 -8.73 -2.81
CA ARG A 261 25.11 -8.46 -2.10
C ARG A 261 24.80 -7.82 -0.75
N ILE A 262 25.41 -8.33 0.31
CA ILE A 262 25.22 -7.84 1.68
C ILE A 262 26.57 -7.58 2.34
N ASP A 263 26.82 -6.33 2.71
CA ASP A 263 28.00 -5.91 3.49
C ASP A 263 27.63 -5.66 4.94
N ASP A 264 28.40 -6.22 5.87
CA ASP A 264 28.27 -5.90 7.29
C ASP A 264 29.05 -4.62 7.60
N LEU A 265 28.36 -3.67 8.23
CA LEU A 265 28.92 -2.41 8.71
C LEU A 265 28.80 -2.33 10.24
N GLY A 266 29.43 -1.34 10.85
CA GLY A 266 29.44 -1.14 12.31
C GLY A 266 28.05 -1.02 12.92
N CYS A 267 27.08 -0.46 12.18
CA CYS A 267 25.72 -0.18 12.68
C CYS A 267 24.59 -0.89 11.92
N GLY A 268 24.89 -1.89 11.09
CA GLY A 268 23.88 -2.63 10.33
C GLY A 268 24.42 -3.33 9.09
N GLN A 269 23.54 -3.57 8.12
CA GLN A 269 23.87 -4.26 6.88
C GLN A 269 23.44 -3.44 5.66
N TRP A 270 24.36 -3.21 4.72
CA TRP A 270 24.06 -2.65 3.41
C TRP A 270 23.68 -3.78 2.46
N ILE A 271 22.54 -3.65 1.78
CA ILE A 271 21.93 -4.67 0.92
C ILE A 271 21.74 -4.08 -0.48
N GLU A 272 22.31 -4.72 -1.50
CA GLU A 272 22.09 -4.38 -2.92
C GLU A 272 21.28 -5.50 -3.61
N LEU A 273 20.14 -5.14 -4.17
CA LEU A 273 19.26 -6.05 -4.89
C LEU A 273 19.70 -6.19 -6.36
N GLY A 274 20.71 -7.02 -6.59
CA GLY A 274 21.30 -7.20 -7.92
C GLY A 274 22.44 -6.22 -8.20
N PRO A 275 23.12 -6.39 -9.36
CA PRO A 275 24.37 -5.68 -9.67
C PRO A 275 24.18 -4.18 -9.94
N ARG A 276 22.96 -3.73 -10.19
CA ARG A 276 22.63 -2.33 -10.55
C ARG A 276 21.19 -1.99 -10.18
N PRO A 277 20.84 -0.70 -9.98
CA PRO A 277 19.44 -0.29 -9.85
C PRO A 277 18.70 -0.49 -11.16
N GLU A 278 17.40 -0.79 -11.08
CA GLU A 278 16.51 -1.01 -12.23
C GLU A 278 15.14 -0.39 -11.97
N LEU A 279 14.45 0.02 -13.04
CA LEU A 279 13.11 0.61 -12.97
C LEU A 279 11.99 -0.43 -12.96
N TYR A 280 12.27 -1.66 -13.37
CA TYR A 280 11.32 -2.78 -13.41
C TYR A 280 10.00 -2.41 -14.11
N PRO A 281 9.99 -2.35 -15.45
CA PRO A 281 8.78 -2.14 -16.23
C PRO A 281 7.68 -3.10 -15.79
N VAL A 282 6.48 -2.59 -15.56
CA VAL A 282 5.38 -3.37 -14.99
C VAL A 282 5.00 -4.55 -15.89
N GLU A 283 5.13 -4.41 -17.21
CA GLU A 283 4.88 -5.51 -18.15
C GLU A 283 5.85 -6.70 -17.99
N GLU A 284 7.01 -6.52 -17.34
CA GLU A 284 7.96 -7.61 -17.08
C GLU A 284 7.58 -8.42 -15.83
N GLY A 285 6.53 -8.01 -15.12
CA GLY A 285 6.04 -8.64 -13.90
C GLY A 285 6.66 -8.06 -12.62
N VAL A 286 6.20 -8.57 -11.48
CA VAL A 286 6.69 -8.11 -10.17
C VAL A 286 8.15 -8.53 -9.99
N PRO A 287 9.07 -7.62 -9.68
CA PRO A 287 10.48 -7.93 -9.63
C PRO A 287 10.84 -8.81 -8.43
N GLU A 288 11.55 -9.90 -8.69
CA GLU A 288 11.82 -10.96 -7.71
C GLU A 288 12.62 -10.48 -6.49
N LEU A 289 13.70 -9.72 -6.70
CA LEU A 289 14.61 -9.31 -5.62
C LEU A 289 13.97 -8.26 -4.68
N PRO A 290 13.30 -7.19 -5.18
CA PRO A 290 12.51 -6.31 -4.34
C PRO A 290 11.38 -7.03 -3.60
N ALA A 291 10.67 -7.96 -4.25
CA ALA A 291 9.64 -8.75 -3.59
C ALA A 291 10.20 -9.63 -2.46
N LEU A 292 11.35 -10.27 -2.69
CA LEU A 292 12.02 -11.09 -1.67
C LEU A 292 12.41 -10.25 -0.44
N LEU A 293 13.06 -9.09 -0.64
CA LEU A 293 13.40 -8.19 0.47
C LEU A 293 12.14 -7.62 1.14
N ASN A 294 11.11 -7.29 0.36
CA ASN A 294 9.84 -6.79 0.91
C ASN A 294 9.18 -7.80 1.85
N ARG A 295 9.19 -9.11 1.55
CA ARG A 295 8.66 -10.13 2.48
C ARG A 295 9.36 -10.11 3.85
N LEU A 296 10.68 -9.92 3.86
CA LEU A 296 11.47 -9.78 5.08
C LEU A 296 11.13 -8.50 5.85
N LEU A 297 10.99 -7.38 5.14
CA LEU A 297 10.78 -6.05 5.73
C LEU A 297 9.31 -5.72 6.04
N ARG A 298 8.34 -6.50 5.53
CA ARG A 298 6.90 -6.26 5.69
C ARG A 298 6.48 -5.99 7.15
N PRO A 299 6.98 -6.71 8.18
CA PRO A 299 6.63 -6.43 9.57
C PRO A 299 7.10 -5.06 10.08
N LEU A 300 8.13 -4.47 9.48
CA LEU A 300 8.65 -3.14 9.83
C LEU A 300 7.97 -2.01 9.06
N ARG A 301 7.24 -2.33 7.98
CA ARG A 301 6.68 -1.33 7.07
C ARG A 301 5.50 -0.64 7.73
N HIS A 302 5.52 0.70 7.75
CA HIS A 302 4.36 1.45 8.21
C HIS A 302 3.37 1.64 7.05
N PRO A 303 2.12 1.13 7.16
CA PRO A 303 1.21 1.02 6.02
C PRO A 303 0.66 2.37 5.53
N ARG A 304 0.84 3.44 6.31
CA ARG A 304 0.29 4.77 6.02
C ARG A 304 1.36 5.86 5.87
N LEU A 305 2.63 5.49 5.65
CA LEU A 305 3.69 6.50 5.45
C LEU A 305 3.23 7.54 4.42
N GLY A 306 3.35 8.81 4.79
CA GLY A 306 3.01 9.94 3.93
C GLY A 306 4.03 10.12 2.81
N LEU A 307 4.22 9.11 1.97
CA LEU A 307 5.29 9.09 0.98
C LEU A 307 5.16 10.21 -0.07
N LEU A 308 3.96 10.80 -0.21
CA LEU A 308 3.52 11.35 -1.49
C LEU A 308 3.06 12.80 -1.36
N GLY A 309 4.03 13.66 -0.99
CA GLY A 309 4.12 15.07 -1.39
C GLY A 309 2.89 15.97 -1.16
N PHE A 310 2.76 16.99 -2.02
CA PHE A 310 1.64 17.94 -2.01
C PHE A 310 0.38 17.25 -2.56
N GLY A 311 -0.71 17.33 -1.79
CA GLY A 311 -2.01 16.80 -2.22
C GLY A 311 -2.66 17.67 -3.31
N GLU A 312 -3.62 17.08 -4.03
CA GLU A 312 -4.49 17.79 -4.97
C GLU A 312 -5.33 18.84 -4.22
N TRP A 313 -5.52 20.02 -4.83
CA TRP A 313 -6.53 20.98 -4.38
C TRP A 313 -7.80 20.87 -5.23
N ASP A 314 -8.91 21.40 -4.73
CA ASP A 314 -10.19 21.39 -5.44
C ASP A 314 -10.07 22.04 -6.83
N GLY A 315 -10.36 21.25 -7.87
CA GLY A 315 -10.29 21.69 -9.27
C GLY A 315 -8.90 21.59 -9.92
N ASP A 316 -7.93 20.95 -9.28
CA ASP A 316 -6.66 20.59 -9.92
C ASP A 316 -6.89 19.53 -11.02
N PRO A 317 -6.51 19.78 -12.28
CA PRO A 317 -6.64 18.79 -13.35
C PRO A 317 -5.56 17.69 -13.30
N ASN A 318 -4.57 17.80 -12.43
CA ASN A 318 -3.43 16.88 -12.36
C ASN A 318 -3.60 15.80 -11.29
N VAL A 319 -3.51 14.55 -11.72
CA VAL A 319 -3.62 13.40 -10.82
C VAL A 319 -2.36 13.24 -10.01
N ARG A 320 -2.50 13.22 -8.69
CA ARG A 320 -1.45 12.92 -7.73
C ARG A 320 -1.85 11.72 -6.88
N PHE A 321 -0.90 11.24 -6.12
CA PHE A 321 -1.16 10.18 -5.17
C PHE A 321 -2.10 10.66 -4.07
N ASN A 322 -3.24 9.99 -3.93
CA ASN A 322 -4.09 10.07 -2.76
C ASN A 322 -3.70 9.00 -1.73
N LEU A 323 -4.28 9.04 -0.53
CA LEU A 323 -3.96 8.10 0.55
C LEU A 323 -4.14 6.63 0.14
N ALA A 324 -5.18 6.29 -0.63
CA ALA A 324 -5.43 4.91 -1.04
C ALA A 324 -4.37 4.43 -2.04
N ASP A 325 -4.02 5.25 -3.03
CA ASP A 325 -2.94 4.95 -3.96
C ASP A 325 -1.59 4.82 -3.24
N SER A 326 -1.31 5.66 -2.25
CA SER A 326 -0.10 5.58 -1.41
C SER A 326 0.03 4.24 -0.70
N GLN A 327 -1.06 3.73 -0.13
CA GLN A 327 -1.09 2.44 0.56
C GLN A 327 -0.83 1.28 -0.40
N ARG A 328 -1.47 1.32 -1.58
CA ARG A 328 -1.29 0.30 -2.61
C ARG A 328 0.14 0.32 -3.17
N TRP A 329 0.71 1.51 -3.37
CA TRP A 329 2.09 1.69 -3.80
C TRP A 329 3.12 1.19 -2.77
N LEU A 330 2.89 1.46 -1.48
CA LEU A 330 3.69 0.89 -0.39
C LEU A 330 3.63 -0.64 -0.38
N ALA A 331 2.50 -1.22 -0.76
CA ALA A 331 2.26 -2.66 -0.84
C ALA A 331 2.54 -3.26 -2.23
N ARG A 332 3.18 -2.54 -3.16
CA ARG A 332 3.36 -2.97 -4.57
C ARG A 332 4.14 -4.28 -4.75
N PHE A 333 4.89 -4.69 -3.73
CA PHE A 333 5.71 -5.91 -3.72
C PHE A 333 5.14 -7.01 -2.81
N ASP A 334 3.93 -6.82 -2.26
CA ASP A 334 3.26 -7.87 -1.48
C ASP A 334 2.72 -8.96 -2.40
N ASP A 335 2.63 -10.19 -1.90
CA ASP A 335 2.11 -11.33 -2.67
C ASP A 335 0.63 -11.13 -3.08
N ASP A 336 -0.12 -10.36 -2.29
CA ASP A 336 -1.51 -9.99 -2.52
C ASP A 336 -1.68 -8.58 -3.12
N SER A 337 -0.61 -8.01 -3.69
CA SER A 337 -0.64 -6.65 -4.23
C SER A 337 -1.60 -6.48 -5.41
N ASP A 338 -2.39 -5.41 -5.38
CA ASP A 338 -3.26 -4.98 -6.47
C ASP A 338 -2.68 -3.79 -7.28
N TRP A 339 -1.38 -3.49 -7.10
CA TRP A 339 -0.68 -2.43 -7.82
C TRP A 339 0.12 -2.94 -9.03
N PRO A 340 0.09 -2.23 -10.17
CA PRO A 340 -0.99 -1.34 -10.58
C PRO A 340 -2.24 -2.19 -10.90
N THR A 341 -3.32 -1.56 -11.39
CA THR A 341 -4.56 -2.30 -11.67
C THR A 341 -4.32 -3.47 -12.63
N PRO A 342 -5.12 -4.55 -12.56
CA PRO A 342 -4.98 -5.70 -13.45
C PRO A 342 -4.95 -5.35 -14.94
N GLN A 343 -5.63 -4.28 -15.34
CA GLN A 343 -5.66 -3.78 -16.72
C GLN A 343 -4.31 -3.21 -17.16
N ILE A 344 -3.61 -2.49 -16.27
CA ILE A 344 -2.32 -1.84 -16.56
C ILE A 344 -1.19 -2.85 -16.62
N ARG A 345 -1.26 -3.93 -15.83
CA ARG A 345 -0.21 -4.95 -15.82
C ARG A 345 0.08 -5.55 -17.18
N GLY A 346 -0.85 -5.48 -18.15
CA GLY A 346 -0.72 -6.09 -19.49
C GLY A 346 -0.60 -7.63 -19.48
N HIS A 347 -0.27 -8.17 -18.31
CA HIS A 347 -0.15 -9.54 -17.89
C HIS A 347 -1.14 -9.74 -16.74
N MET A 348 -2.17 -10.56 -16.97
CA MET A 348 -2.77 -11.28 -15.83
C MET A 348 -1.63 -12.08 -15.18
N PRO A 349 -1.50 -12.11 -13.84
CA PRO A 349 -0.41 -12.84 -13.19
C PRO A 349 -0.45 -14.31 -13.62
N GLY A 350 0.62 -14.77 -14.25
CA GLY A 350 0.91 -16.18 -14.47
C GLY A 350 2.42 -16.35 -14.47
N ALA A 351 3.04 -17.28 -13.76
CA ALA A 351 2.61 -18.36 -12.87
C ALA A 351 3.89 -18.86 -12.13
N PRO A 352 3.88 -19.85 -11.22
CA PRO A 352 5.09 -20.66 -11.07
C PRO A 352 5.34 -21.44 -12.38
N LEU A 353 6.62 -21.52 -12.76
CA LEU A 353 7.22 -22.20 -13.92
C LEU A 353 6.57 -23.57 -14.27
N VAL A 354 5.80 -23.65 -15.36
CA VAL A 354 5.69 -24.74 -16.37
C VAL A 354 4.94 -24.17 -17.59
N GLU A 355 5.34 -24.51 -18.82
CA GLU A 355 4.70 -24.05 -20.08
C GLU A 355 3.14 -24.14 -20.04
N PRO A 356 2.39 -23.03 -20.25
CA PRO A 356 0.96 -23.04 -20.00
C PRO A 356 0.16 -23.57 -21.19
N MET A 357 -0.52 -24.68 -20.98
CA MET A 357 -1.66 -25.11 -21.79
C MET A 357 -2.80 -24.09 -21.70
N ALA A 358 -3.47 -23.83 -22.83
CA ALA A 358 -4.54 -22.83 -22.96
C ALA A 358 -5.58 -22.93 -21.83
N SER A 359 -5.83 -21.80 -21.17
CA SER A 359 -6.71 -21.66 -20.01
C SER A 359 -8.08 -21.08 -20.36
N HIS A 360 -8.28 -20.64 -21.60
CA HIS A 360 -9.52 -20.05 -22.09
C HIS A 360 -9.73 -20.48 -23.54
N VAL A 361 -10.99 -20.67 -23.95
CA VAL A 361 -11.38 -21.11 -25.29
C VAL A 361 -12.67 -20.39 -25.66
N SER A 362 -12.68 -19.77 -26.84
CA SER A 362 -13.89 -19.14 -27.37
C SER A 362 -14.91 -20.19 -27.82
N ASN A 363 -16.19 -19.86 -27.76
CA ASN A 363 -17.23 -20.72 -28.31
C ASN A 363 -16.96 -21.02 -29.81
N GLY A 364 -17.13 -22.28 -30.20
CA GLY A 364 -16.85 -22.77 -31.55
C GLY A 364 -15.42 -23.28 -31.78
N GLU A 365 -14.49 -23.07 -30.84
CA GLU A 365 -13.13 -23.62 -30.91
C GLU A 365 -13.03 -25.00 -30.23
N PRO A 366 -12.14 -25.89 -30.71
CA PRO A 366 -11.92 -27.19 -30.08
C PRO A 366 -11.22 -27.05 -28.72
N CYS A 367 -11.65 -27.84 -27.77
CA CYS A 367 -11.12 -27.87 -26.41
C CYS A 367 -9.64 -28.27 -26.42
N PRO A 368 -8.72 -27.46 -25.87
CA PRO A 368 -7.29 -27.70 -25.96
C PRO A 368 -6.83 -28.82 -25.02
N ARG A 369 -7.65 -29.16 -24.00
CA ARG A 369 -7.35 -30.20 -23.01
C ARG A 369 -8.59 -30.72 -22.29
N THR A 370 -8.61 -32.03 -22.06
CA THR A 370 -9.65 -32.70 -21.27
C THR A 370 -9.68 -32.16 -19.84
N GLY A 371 -10.86 -31.75 -19.35
CA GLY A 371 -11.07 -31.35 -17.95
C GLY A 371 -12.31 -30.50 -17.76
N TRP A 372 -12.50 -29.94 -16.57
CA TRP A 372 -13.59 -29.06 -16.21
C TRP A 372 -13.33 -27.62 -16.64
N TRP A 373 -14.36 -27.00 -17.20
CA TRP A 373 -14.35 -25.63 -17.66
C TRP A 373 -15.61 -24.92 -17.16
N ILE A 374 -15.48 -23.64 -16.85
CA ILE A 374 -16.56 -22.76 -16.40
C ILE A 374 -16.75 -21.63 -17.40
N THR A 375 -17.94 -21.02 -17.44
CA THR A 375 -18.12 -19.79 -18.21
C THR A 375 -18.85 -18.74 -17.40
N ALA A 376 -18.34 -17.51 -17.43
CA ALA A 376 -18.98 -16.36 -16.81
C ALA A 376 -20.24 -15.91 -17.56
N ALA A 377 -20.48 -16.43 -18.78
CA ALA A 377 -21.68 -16.13 -19.53
C ALA A 377 -22.95 -16.65 -18.84
N LYS A 378 -22.88 -17.63 -17.93
CA LYS A 378 -24.05 -18.10 -17.16
C LYS A 378 -23.63 -18.56 -15.77
N SER A 379 -24.35 -18.09 -14.76
CA SER A 379 -24.16 -18.53 -13.37
C SER A 379 -24.28 -20.05 -13.27
N ASP A 380 -23.37 -20.70 -12.55
CA ASP A 380 -23.31 -22.16 -12.35
C ASP A 380 -23.04 -23.01 -13.62
N ALA A 381 -22.57 -22.40 -14.72
CA ALA A 381 -22.19 -23.14 -15.92
C ALA A 381 -20.77 -23.72 -15.81
N ARG A 382 -20.68 -24.94 -15.26
CA ARG A 382 -19.47 -25.76 -15.17
C ARG A 382 -19.67 -27.08 -15.93
N HIS A 383 -18.76 -27.43 -16.85
CA HIS A 383 -18.87 -28.64 -17.66
C HIS A 383 -17.50 -29.28 -17.92
N ARG A 384 -17.45 -30.61 -18.04
CA ARG A 384 -16.22 -31.35 -18.37
C ARG A 384 -16.19 -31.58 -19.87
N PHE A 385 -15.16 -31.10 -20.54
CA PHE A 385 -14.95 -31.29 -21.97
C PHE A 385 -13.77 -32.24 -22.21
N GLU A 386 -13.81 -32.98 -23.31
CA GLU A 386 -12.68 -33.77 -23.80
C GLU A 386 -11.82 -32.96 -24.78
N GLN A 387 -10.52 -33.24 -24.85
CA GLN A 387 -9.62 -32.59 -25.80
C GLN A 387 -10.12 -32.80 -27.26
N GLY A 388 -10.22 -31.71 -28.01
CA GLY A 388 -10.74 -31.66 -29.37
C GLY A 388 -12.25 -31.42 -29.47
N GLU A 389 -12.98 -31.49 -28.37
CA GLU A 389 -14.43 -31.24 -28.33
C GLU A 389 -14.74 -29.75 -28.54
N VAL A 390 -15.69 -29.42 -29.43
CA VAL A 390 -16.01 -28.01 -29.74
C VAL A 390 -16.76 -27.36 -28.58
N MET A 391 -16.22 -26.24 -28.08
CA MET A 391 -16.82 -25.50 -26.97
C MET A 391 -18.15 -24.85 -27.38
N PRO A 392 -19.26 -25.10 -26.66
CA PRO A 392 -20.59 -24.63 -27.08
C PRO A 392 -20.78 -23.13 -26.79
N SER A 393 -21.66 -22.46 -27.54
CA SER A 393 -22.13 -21.11 -27.18
C SER A 393 -23.33 -21.18 -26.22
N ILE A 394 -23.39 -20.33 -25.20
CA ILE A 394 -24.61 -20.15 -24.42
C ILE A 394 -25.57 -19.24 -25.21
N PRO A 395 -26.85 -19.63 -25.41
CA PRO A 395 -27.83 -18.80 -26.10
C PRO A 395 -27.94 -17.41 -25.46
N SER A 396 -28.09 -16.36 -26.29
CA SER A 396 -28.10 -14.96 -25.86
C SER A 396 -29.12 -14.64 -24.77
N ASP A 397 -30.24 -15.35 -24.76
CA ASP A 397 -31.36 -15.11 -23.84
C ASP A 397 -31.04 -15.58 -22.41
N ASP A 398 -30.04 -16.48 -22.26
CA ASP A 398 -29.57 -17.05 -21.01
C ASP A 398 -28.17 -16.54 -20.60
N ALA A 399 -27.54 -15.72 -21.44
CA ALA A 399 -26.16 -15.32 -21.30
C ALA A 399 -26.02 -13.88 -20.77
N HIS A 400 -25.19 -13.68 -19.75
CA HIS A 400 -24.81 -12.37 -19.22
C HIS A 400 -23.78 -11.64 -20.12
N GLY A 401 -23.31 -12.27 -21.21
CA GLY A 401 -22.30 -11.73 -22.13
C GLY A 401 -21.76 -12.77 -23.12
N PHE A 402 -20.63 -12.45 -23.79
CA PHE A 402 -19.96 -13.38 -24.72
C PHE A 402 -19.54 -14.69 -24.04
N THR A 403 -19.79 -15.84 -24.71
CA THR A 403 -19.45 -17.16 -24.16
C THR A 403 -17.97 -17.49 -24.38
N VAL A 404 -17.18 -17.32 -23.32
CA VAL A 404 -15.81 -17.83 -23.24
C VAL A 404 -15.75 -18.89 -22.15
N TRP A 405 -15.25 -20.07 -22.50
CA TRP A 405 -15.03 -21.16 -21.56
C TRP A 405 -13.63 -21.02 -20.96
N GLN A 406 -13.56 -21.01 -19.64
CA GLN A 406 -12.34 -20.83 -18.85
C GLN A 406 -12.05 -22.12 -18.10
N TRP A 407 -10.79 -22.51 -18.02
CA TRP A 407 -10.37 -23.70 -17.30
C TRP A 407 -10.73 -23.56 -15.82
N ASP A 408 -11.49 -24.51 -15.29
CA ASP A 408 -11.81 -24.49 -13.87
C ASP A 408 -10.58 -24.92 -13.07
N THR A 409 -10.13 -24.12 -12.12
CA THR A 409 -9.03 -24.53 -11.24
C THR A 409 -9.44 -25.69 -10.32
N ASP A 410 -10.74 -25.84 -10.04
CA ASP A 410 -11.28 -27.03 -9.42
C ASP A 410 -11.57 -28.08 -10.50
N GLN A 411 -10.83 -29.19 -10.50
CA GLN A 411 -11.01 -30.29 -11.45
C GLN A 411 -11.72 -31.51 -10.83
N ARG A 412 -12.22 -31.38 -9.60
CA ARG A 412 -12.93 -32.46 -8.91
C ARG A 412 -14.37 -32.55 -9.44
N GLU A 413 -14.98 -33.74 -9.45
CA GLU A 413 -16.42 -33.83 -9.74
C GLU A 413 -17.21 -32.92 -8.78
N PRO A 414 -18.29 -32.25 -9.24
CA PRO A 414 -19.12 -31.47 -8.34
C PRO A 414 -19.59 -32.37 -7.19
N ALA A 415 -19.12 -32.11 -5.98
CA ALA A 415 -19.71 -32.72 -4.80
C ALA A 415 -21.17 -32.24 -4.73
N LEU A 416 -22.11 -33.15 -4.51
CA LEU A 416 -23.52 -32.83 -4.29
C LEU A 416 -23.60 -31.79 -3.15
N VAL A 417 -23.85 -30.53 -3.52
CA VAL A 417 -24.02 -29.45 -2.55
C VAL A 417 -25.29 -29.76 -1.75
N PRO A 418 -25.23 -29.85 -0.42
CA PRO A 418 -26.44 -29.88 0.39
C PRO A 418 -27.20 -28.58 0.12
N GLN A 419 -28.43 -28.68 -0.38
CA GLN A 419 -29.29 -27.50 -0.55
C GLN A 419 -29.37 -26.77 0.79
N GLU A 420 -29.06 -25.47 0.79
CA GLU A 420 -29.23 -24.64 1.97
C GLU A 420 -30.70 -24.72 2.42
N PRO A 421 -31.01 -25.09 3.68
CA PRO A 421 -32.40 -25.35 4.07
C PRO A 421 -33.29 -24.12 3.88
N ALA A 422 -34.56 -24.30 3.49
CA ALA A 422 -35.43 -23.17 3.19
C ALA A 422 -35.53 -22.15 4.34
N ARG A 423 -35.45 -20.84 4.03
CA ARG A 423 -35.60 -19.76 5.03
C ARG A 423 -37.06 -19.40 5.30
N GLU A 424 -38.00 -20.13 4.71
CA GLU A 424 -39.43 -19.94 4.88
C GLU A 424 -40.13 -21.29 5.03
N ALA A 425 -41.13 -21.34 5.90
CA ALA A 425 -41.97 -22.51 6.09
C ALA A 425 -43.35 -22.12 6.65
N GLY A 426 -44.35 -22.97 6.43
CA GLY A 426 -45.70 -22.80 6.98
C GLY A 426 -45.85 -23.40 8.38
N SER A 427 -46.80 -22.92 9.16
CA SER A 427 -47.22 -23.58 10.42
C SER A 427 -47.52 -25.07 10.18
N GLY A 428 -47.05 -25.93 11.08
CA GLY A 428 -47.17 -27.39 11.00
C GLY A 428 -46.10 -28.08 10.15
N GLN A 429 -45.32 -27.34 9.35
CA GLN A 429 -44.17 -27.88 8.65
C GLN A 429 -42.94 -27.92 9.58
N PRO A 430 -42.07 -28.95 9.46
CA PRO A 430 -40.83 -29.00 10.22
C PRO A 430 -39.96 -27.80 9.85
N ALA A 431 -39.43 -27.10 10.86
CA ALA A 431 -38.56 -25.95 10.66
C ALA A 431 -37.29 -26.40 9.90
N PRO A 432 -37.03 -25.89 8.69
CA PRO A 432 -35.82 -26.25 7.94
C PRO A 432 -34.53 -25.79 8.61
N ARG A 433 -34.64 -24.87 9.58
CA ARG A 433 -33.51 -24.29 10.32
C ARG A 433 -33.90 -24.12 11.78
N ALA A 434 -32.97 -24.41 12.68
CA ALA A 434 -33.07 -23.99 14.07
C ALA A 434 -32.91 -22.46 14.16
N GLY A 435 -33.68 -21.80 15.02
CA GLY A 435 -33.50 -20.38 15.28
C GLY A 435 -34.79 -19.60 15.42
N LEU A 436 -34.71 -18.29 15.20
CA LEU A 436 -35.82 -17.36 15.38
C LEU A 436 -36.64 -17.26 14.09
N TRP A 437 -37.93 -17.54 14.22
CA TRP A 437 -38.91 -17.49 13.15
C TRP A 437 -39.91 -16.36 13.42
N LEU A 438 -40.18 -15.56 12.40
CA LEU A 438 -41.05 -14.38 12.47
C LEU A 438 -42.29 -14.59 11.59
N LYS A 439 -43.46 -14.15 12.05
CA LYS A 439 -44.73 -14.28 11.30
C LYS A 439 -44.78 -13.32 10.12
N SER A 440 -45.13 -13.83 8.94
CA SER A 440 -45.32 -13.04 7.71
C SER A 440 -46.34 -11.92 7.90
N GLY A 441 -45.93 -10.69 7.55
CA GLY A 441 -46.74 -9.47 7.72
C GLY A 441 -46.83 -8.93 9.14
N GLU A 442 -46.34 -9.64 10.16
CA GLU A 442 -46.37 -9.19 11.56
C GLU A 442 -45.13 -9.66 12.33
N PRO A 443 -43.94 -9.06 12.08
CA PRO A 443 -42.66 -9.50 12.67
C PRO A 443 -42.59 -9.43 14.20
N SER A 444 -43.58 -8.79 14.83
CA SER A 444 -43.73 -8.74 16.27
C SER A 444 -44.09 -10.12 16.85
N VAL A 445 -44.85 -10.95 16.11
CA VAL A 445 -45.14 -12.33 16.48
C VAL A 445 -43.99 -13.24 16.01
N ARG A 446 -43.36 -13.94 16.95
CA ARG A 446 -42.14 -14.72 16.72
C ARG A 446 -42.08 -15.96 17.61
N CYS A 447 -41.26 -16.93 17.22
CA CYS A 447 -40.98 -18.12 18.03
C CYS A 447 -39.57 -18.63 17.75
N ARG A 448 -38.99 -19.36 18.70
CA ARG A 448 -37.72 -20.05 18.53
C ARG A 448 -37.97 -21.55 18.48
N VAL A 449 -37.54 -22.17 17.40
CA VAL A 449 -37.85 -23.57 17.10
C VAL A 449 -36.57 -24.29 16.72
N ALA A 450 -36.40 -25.54 17.15
CA ALA A 450 -35.26 -26.35 16.73
C ALA A 450 -35.46 -26.85 15.28
N GLU A 451 -34.37 -27.21 14.60
CA GLU A 451 -34.46 -27.80 13.28
C GLU A 451 -35.29 -29.10 13.32
N GLY A 452 -36.23 -29.25 12.39
CA GLY A 452 -37.13 -30.40 12.31
C GLY A 452 -38.38 -30.32 13.18
N GLU A 453 -38.47 -29.38 14.13
CA GLU A 453 -39.69 -29.20 14.94
C GLU A 453 -40.77 -28.45 14.15
N PRO A 454 -42.06 -28.83 14.27
CA PRO A 454 -43.12 -28.19 13.51
C PRO A 454 -43.33 -26.74 13.96
N LEU A 455 -43.37 -25.82 12.99
CA LEU A 455 -43.64 -24.41 13.28
C LEU A 455 -45.04 -24.22 13.89
N PRO A 456 -45.19 -23.38 14.92
CA PRO A 456 -46.43 -23.27 15.66
C PRO A 456 -47.54 -22.59 14.85
N LEU A 457 -48.79 -22.90 15.24
CA LEU A 457 -49.97 -22.12 14.85
C LEU A 457 -50.01 -20.85 15.68
N VAL A 458 -50.44 -19.73 15.09
CA VAL A 458 -50.69 -18.49 15.84
C VAL A 458 -52.18 -18.41 16.11
N GLN A 459 -52.59 -18.49 17.39
CA GLN A 459 -54.00 -18.50 17.81
C GLN A 459 -54.86 -19.55 17.06
N GLY A 460 -54.27 -20.71 16.76
CA GLY A 460 -54.95 -21.81 16.05
C GLY A 460 -55.03 -21.65 14.52
N GLN A 461 -54.49 -20.58 13.93
CA GLN A 461 -54.45 -20.36 12.49
C GLN A 461 -53.07 -20.66 11.90
N ALA A 462 -53.05 -21.27 10.71
CA ALA A 462 -51.83 -21.51 9.96
C ALA A 462 -51.31 -20.21 9.33
N THR A 463 -50.02 -19.95 9.48
CA THR A 463 -49.37 -18.77 8.90
C THR A 463 -48.05 -19.14 8.22
N ARG A 464 -47.45 -18.18 7.53
CA ARG A 464 -46.13 -18.33 6.92
C ARG A 464 -45.09 -17.69 7.82
N TRP A 465 -43.98 -18.38 8.01
CA TRP A 465 -42.85 -17.95 8.83
C TRP A 465 -41.63 -17.70 7.96
N TYR A 466 -40.82 -16.73 8.36
CA TYR A 466 -39.50 -16.49 7.79
C TYR A 466 -38.45 -16.55 8.90
N TRP A 467 -37.35 -17.23 8.58
CA TRP A 467 -36.21 -17.41 9.47
C TRP A 467 -35.29 -16.18 9.40
N THR A 468 -34.80 -15.73 10.54
CA THR A 468 -33.81 -14.64 10.64
C THR A 468 -32.61 -15.05 11.47
N GLU A 469 -31.43 -14.66 10.99
CA GLU A 469 -30.13 -14.94 11.62
C GLU A 469 -29.81 -13.96 12.76
N GLN A 470 -30.34 -12.73 12.67
CA GLN A 470 -30.11 -11.68 13.66
C GLN A 470 -31.29 -11.56 14.61
N ALA A 471 -31.05 -11.80 15.90
CA ALA A 471 -32.00 -11.50 16.95
C ALA A 471 -32.07 -9.96 17.11
N PRO A 472 -33.27 -9.34 17.11
CA PRO A 472 -33.38 -7.89 17.17
C PRO A 472 -32.74 -7.33 18.46
N SER A 473 -32.20 -6.11 18.35
CA SER A 473 -31.62 -5.39 19.49
C SER A 473 -32.71 -5.02 20.49
N GLY A 474 -32.52 -5.33 21.77
CA GLY A 474 -33.47 -5.02 22.83
C GLY A 474 -33.09 -5.69 24.15
N ALA A 475 -33.55 -5.13 25.27
CA ALA A 475 -33.34 -5.72 26.59
C ALA A 475 -34.06 -7.07 26.67
N ARG A 476 -33.37 -8.11 27.15
CA ARG A 476 -33.92 -9.46 27.32
C ARG A 476 -33.98 -9.86 28.78
N VAL A 477 -35.00 -10.61 29.14
CA VAL A 477 -35.18 -11.12 30.50
C VAL A 477 -35.89 -12.46 30.47
N THR A 478 -35.44 -13.41 31.28
CA THR A 478 -36.04 -14.75 31.37
C THR A 478 -37.18 -14.76 32.39
N SER A 479 -38.16 -15.64 32.22
CA SER A 479 -39.22 -15.89 33.20
C SER A 479 -38.68 -16.02 34.63
N GLY A 480 -39.42 -15.48 35.59
CA GLY A 480 -39.07 -15.42 37.01
C GLY A 480 -38.19 -14.23 37.40
N GLN A 481 -37.43 -13.65 36.47
CA GLN A 481 -36.66 -12.43 36.73
C GLN A 481 -37.57 -11.19 36.72
N PRO A 482 -37.30 -10.18 37.57
CA PRO A 482 -38.10 -8.95 37.58
C PRO A 482 -37.92 -8.16 36.29
N CYS A 483 -39.01 -7.56 35.80
CA CYS A 483 -39.02 -6.70 34.63
C CYS A 483 -38.08 -5.50 34.82
N PRO A 484 -37.03 -5.33 34.01
CA PRO A 484 -36.04 -4.28 34.21
C PRO A 484 -36.56 -2.90 33.77
N TYR A 485 -37.47 -2.84 32.79
CA TYR A 485 -38.01 -1.59 32.25
C TYR A 485 -39.51 -1.72 31.98
N PRO A 486 -40.34 -0.76 32.41
CA PRO A 486 -41.75 -0.78 32.07
C PRO A 486 -41.92 -0.66 30.55
N GLY A 487 -42.76 -1.50 29.96
CA GLY A 487 -42.83 -1.57 28.51
C GLY A 487 -43.71 -2.66 27.95
N VAL A 488 -43.84 -2.66 26.63
CA VAL A 488 -44.39 -3.75 25.83
C VAL A 488 -43.26 -4.72 25.50
N TRP A 489 -43.44 -5.97 25.90
CA TRP A 489 -42.51 -7.07 25.74
C TRP A 489 -43.13 -8.17 24.87
N HIS A 490 -42.27 -8.89 24.16
CA HIS A 490 -42.64 -10.05 23.37
C HIS A 490 -41.90 -11.28 23.84
N CYS A 491 -42.57 -12.44 23.80
CA CYS A 491 -41.93 -13.72 24.03
C CYS A 491 -41.15 -14.13 22.77
N GLU A 492 -39.88 -14.48 22.91
CA GLU A 492 -39.06 -14.97 21.78
C GLU A 492 -39.30 -16.46 21.51
N ASP A 493 -39.74 -17.22 22.50
CA ASP A 493 -39.80 -18.69 22.40
C ASP A 493 -41.17 -19.20 21.95
N ILE A 494 -42.26 -18.53 22.37
CA ILE A 494 -43.64 -18.93 22.08
C ILE A 494 -44.37 -17.75 21.43
N PRO A 495 -45.12 -17.95 20.33
CA PRO A 495 -45.72 -16.87 19.56
C PRO A 495 -47.01 -16.35 20.22
N ILE A 496 -46.84 -15.76 21.39
CA ILE A 496 -47.88 -15.00 22.06
C ILE A 496 -47.77 -13.53 21.69
N GLY A 497 -48.92 -12.84 21.67
CA GLY A 497 -48.97 -11.42 21.36
C GLY A 497 -48.21 -10.55 22.38
N PRO A 498 -48.04 -9.25 22.09
CA PRO A 498 -47.39 -8.30 22.99
C PRO A 498 -48.02 -8.33 24.38
N GLN A 499 -47.19 -8.26 25.42
CA GLN A 499 -47.64 -8.08 26.80
C GLN A 499 -46.96 -6.87 27.43
N THR A 500 -47.72 -6.14 28.25
CA THR A 500 -47.18 -4.98 28.96
C THR A 500 -46.81 -5.38 30.37
N PHE A 501 -45.56 -5.12 30.76
CA PHE A 501 -45.07 -5.36 32.11
C PHE A 501 -44.57 -4.06 32.73
N MET A 502 -44.87 -3.86 34.01
CA MET A 502 -44.32 -2.75 34.80
C MET A 502 -42.98 -3.15 35.41
N HIS A 503 -42.14 -2.16 35.72
CA HIS A 503 -40.87 -2.38 36.38
C HIS A 503 -41.02 -3.22 37.66
N GLY A 504 -40.13 -4.18 37.86
CA GLY A 504 -40.09 -5.03 39.06
C GLY A 504 -41.06 -6.22 39.04
N VAL A 505 -42.03 -6.28 38.14
CA VAL A 505 -42.96 -7.43 38.03
C VAL A 505 -42.19 -8.65 37.52
N PRO A 506 -42.23 -9.81 38.23
CA PRO A 506 -41.60 -11.04 37.76
C PRO A 506 -42.16 -11.46 36.39
N MET A 507 -41.27 -11.76 35.46
CA MET A 507 -41.62 -12.11 34.10
C MET A 507 -42.34 -13.46 34.06
N PRO A 508 -43.52 -13.57 33.44
CA PRO A 508 -44.34 -14.76 33.54
C PRO A 508 -43.72 -15.93 32.74
N ARG A 509 -44.04 -17.14 33.20
CA ARG A 509 -43.90 -18.37 32.40
C ARG A 509 -45.01 -18.42 31.37
N VAL A 510 -44.73 -19.00 30.21
CA VAL A 510 -45.73 -19.23 29.16
C VAL A 510 -45.90 -20.74 29.00
N GLU A 511 -47.14 -21.21 29.10
CA GLU A 511 -47.47 -22.65 29.09
C GLU A 511 -46.69 -23.48 30.14
N GLY A 512 -46.42 -22.87 31.30
CA GLY A 512 -45.67 -23.52 32.39
C GLY A 512 -44.16 -23.63 32.17
N ARG A 513 -43.64 -23.12 31.05
CA ARG A 513 -42.22 -23.13 30.68
C ARG A 513 -41.57 -21.78 30.95
N ASP A 514 -40.30 -21.80 31.32
CA ASP A 514 -39.48 -20.59 31.36
C ASP A 514 -39.16 -20.14 29.93
N VAL A 515 -39.44 -18.87 29.64
CA VAL A 515 -39.26 -18.27 28.31
C VAL A 515 -38.47 -16.97 28.41
N THR A 516 -37.97 -16.50 27.28
CA THR A 516 -37.23 -15.27 27.12
C THR A 516 -38.15 -14.19 26.58
N TRP A 517 -38.20 -13.07 27.30
CA TRP A 517 -38.94 -11.88 26.92
C TRP A 517 -37.97 -10.82 26.39
N ILE A 518 -38.34 -10.12 25.33
CA ILE A 518 -37.60 -8.99 24.76
C ILE A 518 -38.44 -7.71 24.79
N LEU A 519 -37.84 -6.60 25.22
CA LEU A 519 -38.47 -5.29 25.22
C LEU A 519 -38.58 -4.81 23.77
N VAL A 520 -39.81 -4.49 23.35
CA VAL A 520 -40.10 -3.97 22.01
C VAL A 520 -40.39 -2.48 22.05
N ARG A 521 -41.00 -1.98 23.14
CA ARG A 521 -41.28 -0.55 23.32
C ARG A 521 -41.38 -0.19 24.80
N GLY A 522 -40.62 0.80 25.27
CA GLY A 522 -40.76 1.33 26.64
C GLY A 522 -42.08 2.11 26.83
N ILE A 523 -42.54 2.22 28.08
CA ILE A 523 -43.74 2.99 28.47
C ILE A 523 -43.39 3.96 29.59
#